data_AF-A0A1I1BBG2-F1
#
_entry.id   AF-A0A1I1BBG2-F1
#
_cell.length_a   1.000
_cell.length_b   1.000
_cell.length_c   1.000
_cell.angle_alpha   90.00
_cell.angle_beta   90.00
_cell.angle_gamma   90.00
#
_symmetry.space_group_name_H-M   'P 1'
#
loop_
_entity.id
_entity.type
_entity.pdbx_description
1 polymer ?
#
loop_
_entity_poly.entity_id
_entity_poly.type
_entity_poly.pdbx_seq_one_letter_code
_entity_poly.pdbx_strand_id
1 'polypeptide(L)' 'MDRDLTVSEVLLDPLIAQMRKADAIGYASFAQFMQSAARVHARQVVEHLREERADAFYHAVEAADRAQNRLI' A
#
# COMPACT_ATOMS: atom_id res chain seq x y z
N MET A 1 -7.34 1.66 -18.43
CA MET A 1 -8.52 1.46 -17.58
C MET A 1 -7.98 0.90 -16.27
N ASP A 2 -7.47 1.76 -15.38
CA ASP A 2 -6.76 1.28 -14.18
C ASP A 2 -6.80 2.36 -13.09
N ARG A 3 -7.99 2.61 -12.57
CA ARG A 3 -8.16 3.44 -11.38
C ARG A 3 -8.90 2.60 -10.36
N ASP A 4 -8.16 2.15 -9.36
CA ASP A 4 -8.75 1.55 -8.18
C ASP A 4 -9.69 2.56 -7.51
N LEU A 5 -10.84 2.04 -7.07
CA LEU A 5 -11.81 2.83 -6.35
C LEU A 5 -11.24 3.21 -4.97
N THR A 6 -11.43 4.46 -4.59
CA THR A 6 -11.20 4.90 -3.21
C THR A 6 -12.20 4.22 -2.27
N VAL A 7 -11.87 4.15 -0.97
CA VAL A 7 -12.78 3.60 0.05
C VAL A 7 -14.16 4.29 0.00
N SER A 8 -14.19 5.60 -0.23
CA SER A 8 -15.44 6.36 -0.34
C SER A 8 -16.27 5.94 -1.57
N GLU A 9 -15.63 5.72 -2.71
CA GLU A 9 -16.33 5.27 -3.93
C GLU A 9 -16.85 3.85 -3.78
N VAL A 10 -16.07 2.94 -3.17
CA VAL A 10 -16.49 1.56 -2.87
C VAL A 10 -17.75 1.53 -1.98
N LEU A 11 -17.86 2.45 -1.02
CA LEU A 11 -19.02 2.51 -0.12
C LEU A 11 -20.29 3.03 -0.77
N LEU A 12 -20.17 3.78 -1.87
CA LEU A 12 -21.28 4.36 -2.61
C LEU A 12 -21.64 3.57 -3.87
N ASP A 13 -20.84 2.55 -4.23
CA ASP A 13 -21.05 1.76 -5.43
C ASP A 13 -22.32 0.87 -5.32
N PRO A 14 -23.27 1.01 -6.26
CA PRO A 14 -24.53 0.25 -6.22
C PRO A 14 -24.35 -1.27 -6.36
N LEU A 15 -23.37 -1.72 -7.15
CA LEU A 15 -23.11 -3.15 -7.37
C LEU A 15 -22.47 -3.77 -6.12
N ILE A 16 -21.52 -3.07 -5.51
CA ILE A 16 -20.92 -3.49 -4.24
C ILE A 16 -21.98 -3.53 -3.14
N ALA A 17 -22.91 -2.56 -3.14
CA ALA A 17 -24.04 -2.57 -2.21
C ALA A 17 -24.98 -3.77 -2.44
N GLN A 18 -25.21 -4.19 -3.69
CA GLN A 18 -25.99 -5.40 -4.00
C GLN A 18 -25.28 -6.67 -3.55
N MET A 19 -23.99 -6.80 -3.84
CA MET A 19 -23.16 -7.93 -3.42
C MET A 19 -23.16 -8.08 -1.89
N ARG A 20 -22.91 -6.99 -1.16
CA ARG A 20 -23.01 -6.98 0.30
C ARG A 20 -24.33 -7.48 0.84
N LYS A 21 -25.44 -7.10 0.21
CA LYS A 21 -26.78 -7.53 0.63
C LYS A 21 -26.96 -9.02 0.39
N ALA A 22 -26.47 -9.54 -0.75
CA ALA A 22 -26.49 -10.97 -1.05
C ALA A 22 -25.68 -11.77 -0.01
N ASP A 23 -24.56 -11.21 0.46
CA ASP A 23 -23.69 -11.84 1.46
C ASP A 23 -24.12 -11.57 2.92
N ALA A 24 -25.27 -10.91 3.14
CA ALA A 24 -25.75 -10.49 4.46
C ALA A 24 -24.74 -9.64 5.28
N ILE A 25 -23.91 -8.86 4.59
CA ILE A 25 -22.89 -7.99 5.21
C ILE A 25 -23.47 -6.59 5.49
N GLY A 26 -23.47 -6.21 6.76
CA GLY A 26 -23.86 -4.88 7.24
C GLY A 26 -22.99 -3.74 6.68
N TYR A 27 -23.55 -2.53 6.60
CA TYR A 27 -22.83 -1.37 6.06
C TYR A 27 -21.66 -0.97 6.96
N ALA A 28 -21.92 -0.88 8.26
CA ALA A 28 -20.91 -0.49 9.24
C ALA A 28 -19.74 -1.50 9.29
N SER A 29 -20.02 -2.80 9.25
CA SER A 29 -18.98 -3.84 9.26
C SER A 29 -18.13 -3.79 8.00
N PHE A 30 -18.75 -3.63 6.82
CA PHE A 30 -18.00 -3.47 5.58
C PHE A 30 -17.16 -2.20 5.54
N ALA A 31 -17.70 -1.07 5.99
CA ALA A 31 -16.94 0.17 6.07
C ALA A 31 -15.73 0.06 6.99
N GLN A 32 -15.89 -0.57 8.16
CA GLN A 32 -14.78 -0.85 9.07
C GLN A 32 -13.74 -1.79 8.46
N PHE A 33 -14.18 -2.81 7.72
CA PHE A 33 -13.30 -3.73 7.01
C PHE A 33 -12.46 -3.00 5.96
N MET A 34 -13.10 -2.22 5.07
CA MET A 34 -12.42 -1.45 4.02
C MET A 34 -11.44 -0.43 4.61
N GLN A 35 -11.82 0.28 5.67
CA GLN A 35 -10.92 1.21 6.36
C GLN A 35 -9.72 0.50 6.99
N SER A 36 -9.92 -0.69 7.54
CA SER A 36 -8.84 -1.48 8.14
C SER A 36 -7.89 -2.02 7.07
N ALA A 37 -8.43 -2.54 5.96
CA ALA A 37 -7.64 -2.98 4.82
C ALA A 37 -6.80 -1.83 4.23
N ALA A 38 -7.41 -0.65 4.05
CA ALA A 38 -6.70 0.53 3.57
C ALA A 38 -5.53 0.94 4.49
N ARG A 39 -5.70 0.85 5.81
CA ARG A 39 -4.61 1.11 6.77
C ARG A 39 -3.46 0.11 6.66
N VAL A 40 -3.78 -1.18 6.51
CA VAL A 40 -2.77 -2.24 6.36
C VAL A 40 -2.00 -2.05 5.06
N HIS A 41 -2.72 -1.82 3.96
CA HIS A 41 -2.11 -1.57 2.65
C HIS A 41 -1.20 -0.33 2.68
N ALA A 42 -1.66 0.79 3.25
CA ALA A 42 -0.84 1.99 3.38
C ALA A 42 0.44 1.74 4.19
N ARG A 43 0.37 0.95 5.26
CA ARG A 43 1.57 0.56 6.02
C ARG A 43 2.53 -0.27 5.18
N GLN A 44 2.03 -1.26 4.45
CA GLN A 44 2.87 -2.10 3.58
C GLN A 44 3.58 -1.28 2.51
N VAL A 45 2.89 -0.34 1.87
CA VAL A 45 3.49 0.56 0.89
C VAL A 45 4.59 1.43 1.51
N VAL A 46 4.37 1.95 2.72
CA VAL A 46 5.39 2.76 3.42
C VAL A 46 6.60 1.91 3.81
N GLU A 47 6.41 0.69 4.31
CA GLU A 47 7.53 -0.19 4.65
C GLU A 47 8.31 -0.60 3.40
N HIS A 48 7.64 -0.91 2.30
CA HIS A 48 8.31 -1.22 1.05
C HIS A 48 9.18 -0.05 0.55
N LEU A 49 8.64 1.18 0.59
CA LEU A 49 9.40 2.39 0.25
C LEU A 49 10.60 2.63 1.19
N ARG A 50 10.51 2.18 2.45
CA ARG A 50 11.63 2.28 3.40
C ARG A 50 12.72 1.28 3.06
N GLU A 51 12.35 0.04 2.74
CA GLU A 51 13.28 -1.01 2.29
C GLU A 51 14.03 -0.57 1.04
N GLU A 52 13.31 -0.12 -0.01
CA GLU A 52 13.92 0.36 -1.26
C GLU A 52 14.92 1.50 -1.02
N ARG A 53 14.60 2.43 -0.11
CA ARG A 53 15.49 3.54 0.25
C ARG A 53 16.71 3.09 1.03
N ALA A 54 16.55 2.14 1.95
CA ALA A 54 17.66 1.58 2.70
C ALA A 54 18.63 0.85 1.77
N ASP A 55 18.11 0.01 0.87
CA ASP A 55 18.91 -0.72 -0.12
C ASP A 55 19.68 0.24 -1.03
N ALA A 56 19.01 1.27 -1.56
CA ALA A 56 19.65 2.28 -2.39
C ALA A 56 20.77 3.03 -1.63
N PHE A 57 20.56 3.34 -0.35
CA PHE A 57 21.56 3.98 0.49
C PHE A 57 22.79 3.08 0.69
N TYR A 58 22.60 1.83 1.10
CA TYR A 58 23.71 0.92 1.36
C TYR A 58 24.51 0.63 0.08
N HIS A 59 23.83 0.46 -1.06
CA HIS A 59 24.52 0.32 -2.35
C HIS A 59 25.35 1.55 -2.72
N ALA A 60 24.85 2.77 -2.46
CA ALA A 60 25.60 4.00 -2.70
C ALA A 60 26.85 4.11 -1.80
N VAL A 61 26.72 3.71 -0.53
CA VAL A 61 27.85 3.69 0.42
C VAL A 61 28.93 2.69 -0.01
N GLU A 62 28.55 1.46 -0.38
CA GLU A 62 29.50 0.47 -0.88
C GLU A 62 30.20 0.91 -2.17
N ALA A 63 29.48 1.60 -3.06
CA ALA A 63 30.06 2.13 -4.29
C ALA A 63 31.08 3.24 -3.99
N ALA A 64 30.78 4.12 -3.03
CA ALA A 64 31.68 5.18 -2.58
C ALA A 64 32.93 4.61 -1.91
N ASP A 65 32.79 3.63 -1.01
CA ASP A 65 33.90 2.96 -0.35
C ASP A 65 34.83 2.28 -1.35
N ARG A 66 34.26 1.54 -2.32
CA ARG A 66 35.02 0.93 -3.42
C ARG A 66 35.73 1.96 -4.29
N ALA A 67 35.15 3.13 -4.52
CA ALA A 67 35.78 4.19 -5.30
C ALA A 67 36.96 4.82 -4.54
N GLN A 68 36.80 5.03 -3.23
CA GLN A 68 37.84 5.60 -2.38
C GLN A 68 39.04 4.65 -2.22
N ASN A 69 38.78 3.34 -2.08
CA ASN A 69 39.83 2.32 -1.93
C ASN A 69 40.60 2.04 -3.24
N ARG A 70 40.09 2.52 -4.39
CA ARG A 70 40.75 2.41 -5.70
C ARG A 70 41.72 3.56 -6.00
N LEU A 71 41.71 4.61 -5.18
CA LEU A 71 42.50 5.83 -5.34
C LEU A 71 43.75 5.85 -4.44
N ILE A 72 43.98 4.78 -3.66
CA ILE A 72 45.16 4.54 -2.81
C ILE A 72 45.96 3.39 -3.45
#